data_AF-A0A8J6DS35-F1
#
_entry.id   AF-A0A8J6DS35-F1
#
_cell.length_a   1.000
_cell.length_b   1.000
_cell.length_c   1.000
_cell.angle_alpha   90.00
_cell.angle_beta   90.00
_cell.angle_gamma   90.00
#
_symmetry.space_group_name_H-M   'P 1'
#
loop_
_entity.id
_entity.type
_entity.pdbx_description
1 polymer ?
#
loop_
_entity_poly.entity_id
_entity_poly.type
_entity_poly.pdbx_seq_one_letter_code
_entity_poly.pdbx_strand_id
1 'polypeptide(L)'
;ESFVFEPNCLFKVDEFGFFLTWRSEGKEGQVLECSLINSIRLGATPKDPKILAALEAVGKAENDLEGRIVCVCSGTDLVNISFTYMVAENPEVTK
;
A
#
# COMPACT_ATOMS: atom_id res chain seq x y z
N GLU A 1 -14.55 8.74 -0.64
CA GLU A 1 -13.67 8.06 0.33
C GLU A 1 -12.58 9.01 0.80
N SER A 2 -12.18 8.88 2.07
CA SER A 2 -11.05 9.63 2.61
C SER A 2 -9.77 8.90 2.19
N PHE A 3 -8.89 9.56 1.44
CA PHE A 3 -7.56 9.05 1.14
C PHE A 3 -6.59 9.51 2.23
N VAL A 4 -5.79 8.59 2.76
CA VAL A 4 -4.74 8.87 3.73
C VAL A 4 -3.40 8.56 3.08
N PHE A 5 -2.56 9.58 2.96
CA PHE A 5 -1.19 9.45 2.50
C PHE A 5 -0.23 9.35 3.68
N GLU A 6 0.62 8.32 3.67
CA GLU A 6 1.57 8.03 4.74
C GLU A 6 2.97 7.81 4.13
N PRO A 7 3.87 8.81 4.20
CA PRO A 7 5.24 8.66 3.72
C PRO A 7 6.12 7.92 4.75
N ASN A 8 7.20 7.31 4.27
CA ASN A 8 8.26 6.71 5.10
C ASN A 8 7.75 5.64 6.08
N CYS A 9 6.76 4.85 5.67
CA CYS A 9 6.25 3.73 6.44
C CYS A 9 7.27 2.59 6.53
N LEU A 10 7.45 2.04 7.73
CA LEU A 10 8.08 0.74 7.90
C LEU A 10 7.00 -0.34 7.78
N PHE A 11 7.05 -1.13 6.71
CA PHE A 11 6.13 -2.23 6.45
C PHE A 11 6.76 -3.58 6.83
N LYS A 12 5.99 -4.48 7.46
CA LYS A 12 6.45 -5.81 7.88
C LYS A 12 5.32 -6.83 7.80
N VAL A 13 5.71 -8.08 7.59
CA VAL A 13 4.89 -9.25 7.87
C VAL A 13 5.36 -9.82 9.21
N ASP A 14 4.45 -10.28 10.06
CA ASP A 14 4.85 -10.98 11.28
C ASP A 14 5.55 -12.32 10.97
N GLU A 15 6.22 -12.89 11.97
CA GLU A 15 7.01 -14.12 11.84
C GLU A 15 6.21 -15.32 11.31
N PHE A 16 4.91 -15.36 11.57
CA PHE A 16 4.05 -16.48 11.18
C PHE A 16 3.15 -16.18 9.98
N GLY A 17 3.21 -14.97 9.40
CA GLY A 17 2.46 -14.61 8.20
C GLY A 17 0.95 -14.35 8.41
N PHE A 18 0.52 -14.08 9.64
CA PHE A 18 -0.87 -13.79 9.98
C PHE A 18 -1.25 -12.32 9.80
N PHE A 19 -0.29 -11.40 9.91
CA PHE A 19 -0.53 -9.97 9.95
C PHE A 19 0.46 -9.22 9.07
N LEU A 20 -0.08 -8.29 8.30
CA LEU A 20 0.68 -7.18 7.73
C LEU A 20 0.63 -6.02 8.72
N THR A 21 1.76 -5.37 8.96
CA THR A 21 1.85 -4.20 9.84
C THR A 21 2.60 -3.08 9.15
N TRP A 22 2.18 -1.83 9.40
CA TRP A 22 2.94 -0.67 8.97
C TRP A 22 2.83 0.48 9.96
N ARG A 23 3.86 1.32 9.97
CA ARG A 23 3.91 2.49 10.84
C ARG A 23 4.74 3.60 10.21
N SER A 24 4.17 4.80 10.17
CA SER A 24 4.91 6.04 9.90
C SER A 24 5.58 6.58 11.16
N GLU A 25 6.66 7.34 11.00
CA GLU A 25 7.27 8.05 12.13
C GLU A 25 6.27 9.00 12.81
N GLY A 26 6.19 8.94 14.14
CA GLY A 26 5.26 9.77 14.93
C GLY A 26 3.78 9.36 14.87
N LYS A 27 3.41 8.30 14.14
CA LYS A 27 2.04 7.76 14.09
C LYS A 27 1.90 6.42 14.81
N GLU A 28 0.65 6.09 15.14
CA GLU A 28 0.29 4.75 15.61
C GLU A 28 0.48 3.71 14.50
N GLY A 29 0.86 2.50 14.90
CA GLY A 29 0.99 1.38 13.96
C GLY A 29 -0.38 0.86 13.54
N GLN A 30 -0.46 0.42 12.29
CA GLN A 30 -1.64 -0.22 11.73
C GLN A 30 -1.36 -1.70 11.48
N VAL A 31 -2.43 -2.49 11.49
CA VAL A 31 -2.40 -3.93 11.27
C VAL A 31 -3.52 -4.35 10.32
N LEU A 32 -3.23 -5.32 9.46
CA LEU A 32 -4.19 -6.01 8.61
C LEU A 32 -4.02 -7.52 8.79
N GLU A 33 -5.10 -8.20 9.14
CA GLU A 33 -5.16 -9.66 9.14
C GLU A 33 -5.06 -10.21 7.72
N CYS A 34 -4.10 -11.11 7.49
CA CYS A 34 -3.89 -11.74 6.18
C CYS A 34 -5.09 -12.56 5.71
N SER A 35 -5.91 -13.06 6.64
CA SER A 35 -7.16 -13.78 6.35
C SER A 35 -8.20 -12.93 5.62
N LEU A 36 -8.10 -11.60 5.74
CA LEU A 36 -9.00 -10.64 5.08
C LEU A 36 -8.49 -10.20 3.71
N ILE A 37 -7.32 -10.67 3.27
CA ILE A 37 -6.75 -10.32 1.97
C ILE A 37 -7.41 -11.16 0.89
N ASN A 38 -8.06 -10.47 -0.05
CA ASN A 38 -8.71 -11.09 -1.21
C ASN A 38 -7.77 -11.20 -2.41
N SER A 39 -6.89 -10.21 -2.62
CA SER A 39 -5.88 -10.25 -3.68
C SER A 39 -4.72 -9.30 -3.41
N ILE A 40 -3.53 -9.65 -3.90
CA ILE A 40 -2.36 -8.75 -3.96
C ILE A 40 -2.05 -8.50 -5.44
N ARG A 41 -1.90 -7.24 -5.84
CA ARG A 41 -1.68 -6.83 -7.23
C ARG A 41 -0.38 -6.05 -7.35
N LEU A 42 0.52 -6.53 -8.18
CA LEU A 42 1.79 -5.88 -8.49
C LEU A 42 1.61 -4.92 -9.68
N GLY A 43 2.27 -3.76 -9.63
CA GLY A 43 2.23 -2.76 -10.70
C GLY A 43 0.85 -2.09 -10.89
N ALA A 44 -0.05 -2.22 -9.91
CA ALA A 44 -1.38 -1.65 -9.97
C ALA A 44 -1.35 -0.15 -9.62
N THR A 45 -0.94 0.69 -10.56
CA THR A 45 -0.89 2.15 -10.36
C THR A 45 -2.28 2.71 -10.01
N PRO A 46 -2.42 3.46 -8.90
CA PRO A 46 -3.66 4.13 -8.56
C PRO A 46 -4.09 5.08 -9.69
N LYS A 47 -5.36 5.03 -10.07
CA LYS A 47 -5.92 5.92 -11.10
C LYS A 47 -6.56 7.19 -10.54
N ASP A 48 -6.65 7.30 -9.21
CA ASP A 48 -7.24 8.47 -8.56
C ASP A 48 -6.27 9.66 -8.67
N PRO A 49 -6.68 10.79 -9.30
CA PRO A 49 -5.83 11.96 -9.46
C PRO A 49 -5.30 12.54 -8.14
N LYS A 50 -6.03 12.41 -7.03
CA LYS A 50 -5.58 12.90 -5.72
C LYS A 50 -4.43 12.07 -5.17
N ILE A 51 -4.44 10.76 -5.42
CA ILE A 51 -3.36 9.86 -5.01
C ILE A 51 -2.12 10.14 -5.85
N LEU A 52 -2.29 10.30 -7.17
CA LEU A 52 -1.20 10.66 -8.07
C LEU A 52 -0.54 11.98 -7.66
N ALA A 53 -1.34 13.03 -7.42
CA ALA A 53 -0.84 14.32 -6.96
C ALA A 53 -0.09 14.24 -5.61
N ALA A 54 -0.54 13.39 -4.68
CA ALA A 54 0.16 13.19 -3.40
C ALA A 54 1.50 12.47 -3.58
N LEU A 55 1.58 11.51 -4.51
CA LEU A 55 2.83 10.82 -4.86
C LEU A 55 3.82 11.75 -5.57
N GLU A 56 3.34 12.59 -6.47
CA GLU A 56 4.15 13.63 -7.13
C GLU A 56 4.70 14.64 -6.11
N ALA A 57 3.90 15.05 -5.12
CA ALA A 57 4.32 16.01 -4.10
C ALA A 57 5.49 15.51 -3.22
N VAL A 58 5.69 14.19 -3.11
CA VAL A 58 6.86 13.60 -2.43
C VAL A 58 7.99 13.25 -3.40
N GLY A 59 7.96 13.79 -4.62
CA GLY A 59 9.03 13.65 -5.61
C GLY A 59 9.07 12.30 -6.31
N LYS A 60 7.95 11.55 -6.35
CA LYS A 60 7.84 10.33 -7.15
C LYS A 60 7.05 10.64 -8.41
N ALA A 61 7.72 10.79 -9.55
CA ALA A 61 7.04 10.94 -10.84
C ALA A 61 6.38 9.63 -11.26
N GLU A 62 5.40 9.69 -12.16
CA GLU A 62 4.66 8.51 -12.63
C GLU A 62 5.59 7.40 -13.16
N ASN A 63 6.59 7.76 -13.95
CA ASN A 63 7.60 6.83 -14.46
C ASN A 63 8.41 6.16 -13.34
N ASP A 64 8.63 6.86 -12.23
CA ASP A 64 9.34 6.27 -11.11
C ASP A 64 8.45 5.22 -10.42
N LEU A 65 7.13 5.28 -10.52
CA LEU A 65 6.23 4.35 -9.81
C LEU A 65 6.13 2.98 -10.49
N GLU A 66 6.54 2.86 -11.75
CA GLU A 66 6.45 1.63 -12.51
C GLU A 66 7.17 0.48 -11.80
N GLY A 67 6.47 -0.64 -11.63
CA GLY A 67 6.99 -1.83 -10.95
C GLY A 67 7.18 -1.69 -9.43
N ARG A 68 7.00 -0.51 -8.83
CA ARG A 68 7.20 -0.28 -7.38
C ARG A 68 5.93 -0.31 -6.54
N ILE A 69 4.78 -0.50 -7.17
CA ILE A 69 3.48 -0.46 -6.47
C ILE A 69 2.98 -1.86 -6.16
N VAL A 70 2.61 -2.07 -4.90
CA VAL A 70 1.79 -3.20 -4.44
C VAL A 70 0.44 -2.67 -4.00
N CYS A 71 -0.63 -3.28 -4.50
CA CYS A 71 -1.99 -3.02 -4.03
C CYS A 71 -2.51 -4.25 -3.30
N VAL A 72 -2.80 -4.09 -2.01
CA VAL A 72 -3.48 -5.09 -1.18
C VAL A 72 -4.98 -4.79 -1.22
N CYS A 73 -5.76 -5.73 -1.72
CA CYS A 73 -7.21 -5.67 -1.70
C CYS A 73 -7.72 -6.52 -0.55
N SER A 74 -8.39 -5.91 0.44
CA SER A 74 -8.86 -6.60 1.63
C SER A 74 -10.30 -6.26 1.98
N GLY A 75 -11.01 -7.19 2.60
CA GLY A 75 -12.40 -7.01 3.00
C GLY A 75 -12.99 -8.31 3.54
N THR A 76 -14.03 -8.20 4.37
CA THR A 76 -14.75 -9.36 4.93
C THR A 76 -15.64 -10.06 3.91
N ASP A 77 -15.91 -9.39 2.79
CA ASP A 77 -16.69 -9.89 1.67
C ASP A 77 -16.15 -9.30 0.35
N LEU A 78 -16.70 -9.75 -0.78
CA LEU A 78 -16.27 -9.32 -2.12
C LEU A 78 -16.96 -8.04 -2.62
N VAL A 79 -17.81 -7.42 -1.80
CA VAL A 79 -18.53 -6.18 -2.11
C VAL A 79 -17.80 -4.97 -1.50
N ASN A 80 -17.41 -5.08 -0.24
CA ASN A 80 -16.79 -4.02 0.55
C ASN A 80 -15.26 -4.19 0.57
N ILE A 81 -14.64 -3.94 -0.57
CA ILE A 81 -13.18 -4.06 -0.73
C ILE A 81 -12.48 -2.73 -0.45
N SER A 82 -11.53 -2.76 0.48
CA SER A 82 -10.55 -1.70 0.71
C SER A 82 -9.31 -1.92 -0.14
N PHE A 83 -8.74 -0.85 -0.69
CA PHE A 83 -7.51 -0.85 -1.46
C PHE A 83 -6.40 -0.13 -0.70
N THR A 84 -5.37 -0.85 -0.30
CA THR A 84 -4.18 -0.28 0.33
C THR A 84 -3.03 -0.32 -0.68
N TYR A 85 -2.55 0.85 -1.07
CA TYR A 85 -1.42 0.99 -2.00
C TYR A 85 -0.13 1.24 -1.22
N MET A 86 0.90 0.48 -1.54
CA MET A 86 2.24 0.62 -0.98
C MET A 86 3.20 0.91 -2.13
N VAL A 87 4.11 1.84 -1.93
CA VAL A 87 5.13 2.20 -2.91
C VAL A 87 6.49 1.82 -2.34
N ALA A 88 7.07 0.77 -2.88
CA ALA A 88 8.40 0.32 -2.50
C ALA A 88 9.47 1.35 -2.87
N GLU A 89 10.67 1.16 -2.32
CA GLU A 89 11.84 1.96 -2.64
C GLU A 89 12.28 1.72 -4.09
N ASN A 90 12.29 0.46 -4.52
CA ASN A 90 12.69 0.01 -5.86
C ASN A 90 11.83 -1.19 -6.33
N PRO A 91 11.83 -1.53 -7.64
CA PRO A 91 11.03 -2.62 -8.21
C PRO A 91 11.47 -4.03 -7.80
N GLU A 92 12.65 -4.20 -7.22
CA GLU A 92 13.15 -5.49 -6.73
C GLU A 92 12.44 -5.88 -5.43
N VAL A 93 12.18 -4.91 -4.55
CA VAL A 93 11.48 -5.13 -3.27
C VAL A 93 10.01 -5.52 -3.45
N THR A 94 9.41 -5.18 -4.57
CA THR A 94 8.02 -5.52 -4.90
C THR A 94 7.82 -6.93 -5.46
N LYS A 95 8.89 -7.66 -5.82
CA LYS A 95 8.83 -9.02 -6.35
C LYS A 95 8.91 -10.06 -5.23
#